data_AF-A0A8T4XBX0-F1
#
_entry.id   AF-A0A8T4XBX0-F1
#
_cell.length_a   1.000
_cell.length_b   1.000
_cell.length_c   1.000
_cell.angle_alpha   90.00
_cell.angle_beta   90.00
_cell.angle_gamma   90.00
#
_symmetry.space_group_name_H-M   'P 1'
#
loop_
_entity.id
_entity.type
_entity.pdbx_description
1 polymer ?
#
loop_
_entity_poly.entity_id
_entity_poly.type
_entity_poly.pdbx_seq_one_letter_code
_entity_poly.pdbx_strand_id
1 'polypeptide(L)' 'MTSLSNKEKLVALISNGIAVYSLYQERQSLPKNTTMYDFILKVIPDDIKSELSIELIDEVFQYVSSAHSS' A
#
# COMPACT_ATOMS: atom_id res chain seq x y z
N MET A 1 14.30 3.00 23.13
CA MET A 1 13.01 2.80 22.43
C MET A 1 13.29 3.05 20.95
N THR A 2 13.36 2.01 20.11
CA THR A 2 13.55 2.20 18.67
C THR A 2 12.18 2.46 18.06
N SER A 3 11.92 3.72 17.65
CA SER A 3 10.76 4.04 16.83
C SER A 3 11.01 3.54 15.41
N LEU A 4 9.96 3.07 14.74
CA LEU A 4 10.02 2.83 13.30
C LEU A 4 10.37 4.15 12.59
N SER A 5 11.25 4.04 11.60
CA SER A 5 11.51 5.07 10.61
C SER A 5 10.28 5.32 9.73
N ASN A 6 10.24 6.47 9.07
CA ASN A 6 9.17 6.79 8.13
C ASN A 6 9.08 5.78 6.99
N LYS A 7 10.23 5.32 6.48
CA LYS A 7 10.31 4.29 5.45
C LYS A 7 9.68 2.96 5.90
N GLU A 8 9.95 2.49 7.12
CA GLU A 8 9.34 1.27 7.65
C GLU A 8 7.83 1.42 7.83
N LYS A 9 7.36 2.58 8.31
CA LYS A 9 5.93 2.89 8.43
C LYS A 9 5.25 2.92 7.05
N LEU A 10 5.91 3.50 6.04
CA LEU A 10 5.41 3.53 4.66
C LEU A 10 5.24 2.13 4.09
N VAL A 11 6.26 1.27 4.19
CA VAL A 11 6.18 -0.12 3.71
C VAL A 11 5.01 -0.86 4.37
N ALA A 12 4.84 -0.69 5.69
CA ALA A 12 3.73 -1.31 6.41
C ALA A 12 2.35 -0.81 5.92
N LEU A 13 2.20 0.50 5.69
CA LEU A 13 0.96 1.09 5.19
C LEU A 13 0.67 0.69 3.74
N ILE A 14 1.67 0.65 2.87
CA ILE A 14 1.52 0.21 1.48
C ILE A 14 1.07 -1.26 1.45
N SER A 15 1.75 -2.12 2.21
CA SER A 15 1.40 -3.55 2.33
C SER A 15 -0.04 -3.74 2.82
N ASN A 16 -0.45 -2.99 3.86
CA ASN A 16 -1.83 -3.00 4.33
C ASN A 16 -2.82 -2.46 3.29
N GLY A 17 -2.48 -1.37 2.62
CA GLY A 17 -3.28 -0.76 1.56
C GLY A 17 -3.54 -1.72 0.41
N ILE A 18 -2.53 -2.47 -0.01
CA ILE A 18 -2.65 -3.52 -1.04
C ILE A 18 -3.61 -4.62 -0.56
N ALA A 19 -3.43 -5.13 0.65
CA ALA A 19 -4.29 -6.19 1.18
C ALA A 19 -5.76 -5.76 1.26
N VAL A 20 -6.03 -4.55 1.77
CA VAL A 20 -7.39 -4.00 1.85
C VAL A 20 -7.97 -3.74 0.46
N TYR A 21 -7.18 -3.20 -0.46
CA TYR A 21 -7.60 -2.99 -1.85
C TYR A 21 -8.02 -4.31 -2.51
N SER A 22 -7.22 -5.36 -2.39
CA SER A 22 -7.53 -6.69 -2.91
C SER A 22 -8.82 -7.26 -2.33
N LEU A 23 -9.03 -7.13 -1.02
CA LEU A 23 -10.28 -7.56 -0.37
C LEU A 23 -11.50 -6.80 -0.87
N TYR A 24 -11.39 -5.49 -1.10
CA TYR A 24 -12.49 -4.69 -1.65
C TYR A 24 -12.75 -5.01 -3.12
N GLN A 25 -11.70 -5.34 -3.88
CA GLN A 25 -11.82 -5.77 -5.26
C GLN A 25 -12.59 -7.10 -5.36
N GLU A 26 -12.22 -8.09 -4.54
CA GLU A 26 -12.89 -9.39 -4.46
C GLU A 26 -14.38 -9.25 -4.10
N ARG A 27 -14.69 -8.33 -3.19
CA ARG A 27 -16.07 -8.05 -2.74
C ARG A 27 -16.85 -7.15 -3.70
N GLN A 28 -16.25 -6.72 -4.80
CA GLN A 28 -16.82 -5.75 -5.74
C GLN A 28 -17.29 -4.45 -5.05
N SER A 29 -16.63 -4.07 -3.95
CA SER A 29 -16.97 -2.91 -3.12
C SER A 29 -16.03 -1.72 -3.34
N LEU A 30 -15.09 -1.82 -4.29
CA LEU A 30 -14.26 -0.69 -4.68
C LEU A 30 -15.11 0.40 -5.35
N PRO A 31 -14.88 1.68 -5.02
CA PRO A 31 -15.49 2.77 -5.75
C PRO A 31 -15.09 2.70 -7.24
N LYS A 32 -16.03 2.98 -8.14
CA LYS A 32 -15.78 2.95 -9.58
C LYS A 32 -14.55 3.79 -9.94
N ASN A 33 -13.70 3.26 -10.84
CA ASN A 33 -12.48 3.90 -11.32
C ASN A 33 -11.40 4.17 -10.26
N THR A 34 -11.40 3.45 -9.14
CA THR A 34 -10.31 3.52 -8.16
C THR A 34 -9.20 2.56 -8.55
N THR A 35 -8.00 3.07 -8.82
CA THR A 35 -6.81 2.24 -8.98
C THR A 35 -6.16 1.92 -7.63
N MET A 36 -5.26 0.94 -7.59
CA MET A 36 -4.48 0.63 -6.39
C MET A 36 -3.65 1.84 -5.92
N TYR A 37 -3.03 2.58 -6.84
CA TYR A 37 -2.26 3.78 -6.50
C TYR A 37 -3.16 4.87 -5.90
N ASP A 38 -4.33 5.12 -6.48
CA ASP A 38 -5.30 6.09 -5.92
C ASP A 38 -5.74 5.69 -4.52
N PHE A 39 -5.90 4.39 -4.28
CA PHE A 39 -6.29 3.85 -2.98
C PHE A 39 -5.16 4.06 -1.96
N ILE A 40 -3.94 3.67 -2.29
CA ILE A 40 -2.76 3.82 -1.41
C ILE A 40 -2.52 5.30 -1.10
N LEU A 41 -2.57 6.19 -2.09
CA LEU A 41 -2.38 7.63 -1.91
C LEU A 41 -3.38 8.29 -0.95
N LYS A 42 -4.55 7.68 -0.74
CA LYS A 42 -5.58 8.15 0.20
C LYS A 42 -5.36 7.67 1.64
N VAL A 43 -4.69 6.53 1.83
CA VAL A 43 -4.43 5.97 3.17
C VAL A 43 -3.11 6.41 3.76
N ILE A 44 -2.16 6.91 2.96
CA ILE A 44 -0.87 7.41 3.45
C ILE A 44 -1.05 8.80 4.12
N PRO A 45 -0.61 8.96 5.39
CA PRO A 45 -0.57 10.24 6.08
C PRO A 45 0.31 11.28 5.38
N ASP A 46 -0.10 12.55 5.40
CA ASP A 46 0.60 13.63 4.69
C ASP A 46 2.02 13.91 5.22
N ASP A 47 2.31 13.63 6.49
CA ASP A 47 3.62 13.85 7.13
C ASP A 47 4.73 12.93 6.61
N ILE A 48 4.36 11.77 6.04
CA ILE A 48 5.31 10.82 5.44
C ILE A 48 5.12 10.66 3.93
N LYS A 49 4.11 11.33 3.35
CA LYS A 49 3.74 11.21 1.93
C LYS A 49 4.84 11.68 0.98
N SER A 50 5.70 12.61 1.41
CA SER A 50 6.84 13.07 0.60
C SER A 50 7.90 11.99 0.34
N GLU A 51 7.94 10.95 1.17
CA GLU A 51 8.85 9.80 1.02
C GLU A 51 8.22 8.67 0.19
N LEU A 52 6.94 8.79 -0.20
CA LEU A 52 6.27 7.84 -1.06
C LEU A 52 6.71 8.01 -2.51
N SER A 53 7.05 6.90 -3.17
CA SER A 53 7.31 6.85 -4.62
C SER A 53 6.52 5.72 -5.26
N ILE A 54 6.27 5.83 -6.57
CA ILE A 54 5.57 4.77 -7.32
C ILE A 54 6.40 3.49 -7.31
N GLU A 55 7.72 3.60 -7.41
CA GLU A 55 8.65 2.47 -7.37
C GLU A 55 8.57 1.72 -6.05
N LEU A 56 8.41 2.42 -4.92
CA LEU A 56 8.23 1.80 -3.61
C LEU A 56 6.90 1.04 -3.54
N ILE A 57 5.83 1.58 -4.12
CA ILE A 57 4.53 0.90 -4.20
C ILE A 57 4.68 -0.39 -5.02
N ASP A 58 5.31 -0.31 -6.18
CA ASP A 58 5.53 -1.44 -7.08
C ASP A 58 6.38 -2.53 -6.42
N GLU A 59 7.48 -2.14 -5.77
CA GLU A 59 8.37 -3.06 -5.05
C GLU A 59 7.60 -3.83 -3.97
N VAL A 60 6.85 -3.11 -3.11
CA VAL A 60 6.06 -3.74 -2.04
C VAL A 60 4.95 -4.62 -2.63
N PHE A 61 4.31 -4.20 -3.71
CA PHE A 61 3.30 -5.01 -4.40
C PHE A 61 3.90 -6.33 -4.92
N GLN A 62 5.01 -6.27 -5.65
CA GLN A 62 5.68 -7.46 -6.16
C GLN A 62 6.10 -8.40 -5.02
N TYR A 63 6.64 -7.85 -3.93
CA TYR A 63 7.02 -8.63 -2.76
C TYR A 63 5.82 -9.35 -2.13
N VAL A 64 4.73 -8.63 -1.84
CA VAL A 64 3.54 -9.20 -1.22
C VAL A 64 2.89 -10.25 -2.13
N SER A 65 2.76 -9.96 -3.44
CA SER A 65 2.17 -10.91 -4.39
C SER A 65 2.99 -12.19 -4.55
N SER A 66 4.33 -12.09 -4.54
CA SER A 66 5.20 -13.28 -4.60
C SER A 66 5.21 -14.10 -3.31
N ALA A 67 5.08 -13.45 -2.15
CA ALA A 67 4.97 -14.15 -0.87
C ALA A 67 3.70 -15.02 -0.77
N HIS A 68 2.63 -14.63 -1.47
CA HIS A 68 1.37 -15.39 -1.54
C HIS A 68 1.34 -16.46 -2.64
N SER A 69 2.35 -16.51 -3.53
CA SER A 69 2.42 -17.53 -4.60
C SER A 69 3.14 -18.81 -4.18
N SER A 70 3.33 -19.04 -2.86
CA SER A 70 4.01 -20.20 -2.28
C SER A 70 3.04 -21.22 -1.69
#